data_AF-D7NB98-F1
#
_entry.id   AF-D7NB98-F1
#
_cell.length_a   1.000
_cell.length_b   1.000
_cell.length_c   1.000
_cell.angle_alpha   90.00
_cell.angle_beta   90.00
_cell.angle_gamma   90.00
#
_symmetry.space_group_name_H-M   'P 1'
#
loop_
_entity.id
_entity.type
_entity.pdbx_description
1 polymer ?
#
loop_
_entity_poly.entity_id
_entity_poly.type
_entity_poly.pdbx_seq_one_letter_code
_entity_poly.pdbx_strand_id
1 'polypeptide(L)'
;MEGTYVAFFSDNGANASKWDSLWLAEAAKYVGKEKASEAVAKMKNKCNGTCIGSEAVRKFGAFANDNKDYSGTFQFDCRFKHGVDQLTFKGRRITGVDASGSRVFSHTYSLVGKDKAFGAEFYKSDDGNRDEFTYFMLLPDTPADTYHIELRYGSNIEALKNMRMGKYAYWMIGAVRAGNDADCAAAIKLYVEENLRAEKH
;
A
#
# COMPACT_ATOMS: atom_id res chain seq x y z
N MET A 1 -2.80 -13.87 5.74
CA MET A 1 -3.27 -12.96 4.67
C MET A 1 -4.43 -13.53 3.85
N GLU A 2 -5.05 -14.66 4.19
CA GLU A 2 -6.23 -15.17 3.46
C GLU A 2 -7.32 -14.09 3.30
N GLY A 3 -7.91 -13.98 2.12
CA GLY A 3 -9.01 -13.05 1.85
C GLY A 3 -8.87 -12.27 0.55
N THR A 4 -9.89 -11.46 0.25
CA THR A 4 -9.91 -10.52 -0.87
C THR A 4 -9.67 -9.10 -0.37
N TYR A 5 -8.86 -8.33 -1.08
CA TYR A 5 -8.37 -7.03 -0.68
C TYR A 5 -8.61 -5.98 -1.76
N VAL A 6 -8.96 -4.79 -1.31
CA VAL A 6 -9.07 -3.55 -2.08
C VAL A 6 -8.02 -2.57 -1.60
N ALA A 7 -7.56 -1.68 -2.50
CA ALA A 7 -6.60 -0.65 -2.11
C ALA A 7 -7.19 0.23 -0.98
N PHE A 8 -6.39 0.48 0.06
CA PHE A 8 -6.83 1.23 1.24
C PHE A 8 -7.24 2.65 0.88
N PHE A 9 -6.44 3.34 0.06
CA PHE A 9 -6.76 4.68 -0.45
C PHE A 9 -7.56 4.61 -1.77
N SER A 10 -8.72 3.96 -1.73
CA SER A 10 -9.68 3.88 -2.85
C SER A 10 -11.13 4.05 -2.38
N ASP A 11 -12.04 4.26 -3.33
CA ASP A 11 -13.48 4.39 -3.06
C ASP A 11 -14.12 3.10 -2.53
N ASN A 12 -13.48 1.96 -2.74
CA ASN A 12 -13.85 0.68 -2.14
C ASN A 12 -13.21 0.46 -0.76
N GLY A 13 -12.24 1.32 -0.39
CA GLY A 13 -11.52 1.30 0.88
C GLY A 13 -11.85 2.52 1.75
N ALA A 14 -10.82 3.11 2.36
CA ALA A 14 -10.92 4.21 3.31
C ALA A 14 -11.22 5.58 2.69
N ASN A 15 -11.24 5.71 1.35
CA ASN A 15 -11.72 6.92 0.70
C ASN A 15 -13.23 6.90 0.45
N ALA A 16 -13.92 5.79 0.71
CA ALA A 16 -15.39 5.77 0.67
C ALA A 16 -15.98 6.83 1.62
N SER A 17 -16.97 7.58 1.16
CA SER A 17 -17.57 8.71 1.91
C SER A 17 -18.16 8.31 3.27
N LYS A 18 -18.56 7.05 3.44
CA LYS A 18 -19.02 6.50 4.74
C LYS A 18 -17.97 6.64 5.84
N TRP A 19 -16.70 6.80 5.50
CA TRP A 19 -15.58 6.95 6.43
C TRP A 19 -15.22 8.40 6.76
N ASP A 20 -15.80 9.39 6.08
CA ASP A 20 -15.38 10.80 6.23
C ASP A 20 -15.54 11.30 7.68
N SER A 21 -16.65 10.95 8.34
CA SER A 21 -16.86 11.29 9.75
C SER A 21 -15.83 10.65 10.67
N LEU A 22 -15.40 9.41 10.38
CA LEU A 22 -14.37 8.72 11.16
C LEU A 22 -13.01 9.41 10.99
N TRP A 23 -12.59 9.69 9.75
CA TRP A 23 -11.35 10.41 9.47
C TRP A 23 -11.27 11.73 10.23
N LEU A 24 -12.33 12.54 10.15
CA LEU A 24 -12.38 13.84 10.83
C LEU A 24 -12.38 13.69 12.36
N ALA A 25 -13.14 12.74 12.89
CA ALA A 25 -13.22 12.51 14.32
C ALA A 25 -11.88 12.04 14.90
N GLU A 26 -11.18 11.13 14.22
CA GLU A 26 -9.87 10.63 14.65
C GLU A 26 -8.79 11.72 14.52
N ALA A 27 -8.75 12.46 13.42
CA ALA A 27 -7.77 13.54 13.25
C ALA A 27 -7.97 14.66 14.28
N ALA A 28 -9.21 15.01 14.60
CA ALA A 28 -9.54 16.03 15.58
C ALA A 28 -8.98 15.73 16.99
N LYS A 29 -8.75 14.46 17.34
CA LYS A 29 -8.11 14.08 18.62
C LYS A 29 -6.67 14.59 18.74
N TYR A 30 -5.99 14.83 17.62
CA TYR A 30 -4.59 15.24 17.58
C TYR A 30 -4.41 16.72 17.27
N VAL A 31 -5.18 17.26 16.32
CA VAL A 31 -5.01 18.62 15.80
C VAL A 31 -6.18 19.57 16.09
N GLY A 32 -7.24 19.08 16.74
CA GLY A 32 -8.48 19.83 16.98
C GLY A 32 -9.41 19.85 15.76
N LYS A 33 -10.71 20.16 16.00
CA LYS A 33 -11.75 20.10 14.96
C LYS A 33 -11.49 21.02 13.76
N GLU A 34 -10.96 22.22 14.01
CA GLU A 34 -10.72 23.24 12.98
C GLU A 34 -9.65 22.82 11.97
N LYS A 35 -8.66 22.03 12.39
CA LYS A 35 -7.55 21.56 11.54
C LYS A 35 -7.71 20.14 11.03
N ALA A 36 -8.73 19.41 11.48
CA ALA A 36 -8.92 18.00 11.16
C ALA A 36 -9.04 17.75 9.66
N SER A 37 -9.81 18.58 8.95
CA SER A 37 -10.00 18.42 7.49
C SER A 37 -8.70 18.59 6.71
N GLU A 38 -7.89 19.59 7.06
CA GLU A 38 -6.60 19.84 6.42
C GLU A 38 -5.61 18.68 6.70
N ALA A 39 -5.56 18.22 7.94
CA ALA A 39 -4.71 17.09 8.33
C ALA A 39 -5.09 15.80 7.57
N VAL A 40 -6.39 15.49 7.45
CA VAL A 40 -6.88 14.35 6.67
C VAL A 40 -6.50 14.49 5.19
N ALA A 41 -6.67 15.67 4.60
CA ALA A 41 -6.31 15.91 3.21
C ALA A 41 -4.80 15.72 2.98
N LYS A 42 -3.95 16.28 3.87
CA LYS A 42 -2.48 16.12 3.81
C LYS A 42 -2.07 14.65 3.90
N MET A 43 -2.64 13.91 4.85
CA MET A 43 -2.40 12.48 5.04
C MET A 43 -2.79 11.66 3.80
N LYS A 44 -4.03 11.77 3.32
CA LYS A 44 -4.50 11.08 2.11
C LYS A 44 -3.65 11.45 0.88
N ASN A 45 -3.23 12.71 0.79
CA ASN A 45 -2.40 13.16 -0.34
C ASN A 45 -1.05 12.42 -0.41
N LYS A 46 -0.40 12.10 0.73
CA LYS A 46 0.87 11.33 0.73
C LYS A 46 0.76 9.98 0.02
N CYS A 47 -0.43 9.39 -0.03
CA CYS A 47 -0.71 8.06 -0.57
C CYS A 47 -1.47 8.07 -1.92
N ASN A 48 -1.77 9.25 -2.46
CA ASN A 48 -2.52 9.42 -3.72
C ASN A 48 -1.61 9.81 -4.90
N GLY A 49 -0.35 9.33 -4.90
CA GLY A 49 0.60 9.55 -5.98
C GLY A 49 0.04 9.12 -7.32
N THR A 50 0.30 9.90 -8.38
CA THR A 50 -0.20 9.60 -9.74
C THR A 50 0.89 9.08 -10.68
N CYS A 51 2.16 9.19 -10.28
CA CYS A 51 3.30 8.72 -11.04
C CYS A 51 4.18 7.79 -10.19
N ILE A 52 4.88 6.88 -10.87
CA ILE A 52 5.84 5.96 -10.26
C ILE A 52 7.10 5.90 -11.12
N GLY A 53 8.12 5.19 -10.66
CA GLY A 53 9.31 4.93 -11.44
C GLY A 53 10.08 6.20 -11.82
N SER A 54 10.57 6.29 -13.06
CA SER A 54 11.43 7.40 -13.49
C SER A 54 10.75 8.77 -13.43
N GLU A 55 9.43 8.83 -13.62
CA GLU A 55 8.69 10.08 -13.51
C GLU A 55 8.62 10.57 -12.06
N ALA A 56 8.30 9.68 -11.12
CA ALA A 56 8.29 10.02 -9.71
C ALA A 56 9.69 10.39 -9.20
N VAL A 57 10.73 9.69 -9.67
CA VAL A 57 12.13 10.03 -9.35
C VAL A 57 12.49 11.43 -9.85
N ARG A 58 12.07 11.84 -11.06
CA ARG A 58 12.30 13.21 -11.53
C ARG A 58 11.58 14.25 -10.68
N LYS A 59 10.38 13.93 -10.19
CA LYS A 59 9.54 14.86 -9.42
C LYS A 59 9.99 15.00 -7.97
N PHE A 60 10.36 13.90 -7.33
CA PHE A 60 10.61 13.85 -5.90
C PHE A 60 12.08 13.59 -5.56
N GLY A 61 12.89 13.12 -6.51
CA GLY A 61 14.31 12.80 -6.32
C GLY A 61 14.58 11.31 -6.09
N ALA A 62 15.81 10.88 -6.35
CA ALA A 62 16.32 9.58 -5.93
C ALA A 62 17.05 9.78 -4.59
N PHE A 63 16.33 9.62 -3.48
CA PHE A 63 16.97 9.63 -2.16
C PHE A 63 17.81 8.34 -2.01
N ALA A 64 18.96 8.45 -1.36
CA ALA A 64 19.87 7.33 -1.16
C ALA A 64 19.23 6.19 -0.34
N ASN A 65 19.83 5.00 -0.43
CA ASN A 65 19.31 3.68 -0.04
C ASN A 65 18.85 3.48 1.42
N ASP A 66 18.74 4.50 2.27
CA ASP A 66 18.14 4.30 3.59
C ASP A 66 16.63 3.99 3.49
N ASN A 67 15.97 4.37 2.38
CA ASN A 67 14.52 4.25 2.14
C ASN A 67 13.66 4.71 3.34
N LYS A 68 14.22 5.55 4.20
CA LYS A 68 13.66 5.95 5.50
C LYS A 68 13.68 7.46 5.67
N ASP A 69 14.38 8.20 4.81
CA ASP A 69 14.25 9.65 4.75
C ASP A 69 12.94 10.07 4.05
N TYR A 70 11.98 10.51 4.86
CA TYR A 70 10.70 11.09 4.45
C TYR A 70 10.63 12.60 4.76
N SER A 71 11.76 13.28 4.95
CA SER A 71 11.79 14.72 5.29
C SER A 71 11.49 15.63 4.09
N GLY A 72 11.78 15.18 2.87
CA GLY A 72 11.49 15.92 1.63
C GLY A 72 10.02 15.83 1.18
N THR A 73 9.68 16.52 0.09
CA THR A 73 8.36 16.33 -0.55
C THR A 73 8.33 14.97 -1.24
N PHE A 74 7.32 14.16 -0.94
CA PHE A 74 7.10 12.87 -1.59
C PHE A 74 5.61 12.57 -1.72
N GLN A 75 5.30 11.68 -2.65
CA GLN A 75 3.98 11.09 -2.78
C GLN A 75 4.15 9.66 -3.26
N PHE A 76 3.62 8.69 -2.52
CA PHE A 76 3.54 7.31 -2.98
C PHE A 76 2.19 7.08 -3.65
N ASP A 77 2.18 6.30 -4.72
CA ASP A 77 0.94 5.69 -5.18
C ASP A 77 0.69 4.44 -4.33
N CYS A 78 -0.41 4.44 -3.58
CA CYS A 78 -0.78 3.32 -2.71
C CYS A 78 -1.86 2.41 -3.28
N ARG A 79 -2.08 2.46 -4.60
CA ARG A 79 -3.07 1.65 -5.31
C ARG A 79 -2.42 0.52 -6.08
N PHE A 80 -3.24 -0.49 -6.39
CA PHE A 80 -2.88 -1.53 -7.34
C PHE A 80 -2.55 -0.94 -8.72
N LYS A 81 -1.74 -1.68 -9.47
CA LYS A 81 -1.26 -1.33 -10.82
C LYS A 81 -1.47 -2.48 -11.80
N HIS A 82 -1.18 -2.21 -13.08
CA HIS A 82 -1.21 -3.22 -14.13
C HIS A 82 -2.61 -3.86 -14.33
N GLY A 83 -3.67 -3.04 -14.21
CA GLY A 83 -5.06 -3.46 -14.45
C GLY A 83 -5.76 -4.14 -13.29
N VAL A 84 -5.09 -4.32 -12.14
CA VAL A 84 -5.67 -4.95 -10.95
C VAL A 84 -6.50 -3.93 -10.15
N ASP A 85 -7.72 -4.33 -9.78
CA ASP A 85 -8.59 -3.62 -8.83
C ASP A 85 -8.68 -4.35 -7.47
N GLN A 86 -8.66 -5.69 -7.49
CA GLN A 86 -8.69 -6.51 -6.28
C GLN A 86 -7.68 -7.65 -6.33
N LEU A 87 -7.13 -7.98 -5.16
CA LEU A 87 -6.28 -9.15 -4.97
C LEU A 87 -6.94 -10.13 -4.01
N THR A 88 -6.95 -11.42 -4.36
CA THR A 88 -7.39 -12.49 -3.47
C THR A 88 -6.23 -13.42 -3.17
N PHE A 89 -5.97 -13.61 -1.88
CA PHE A 89 -5.02 -14.58 -1.35
C PHE A 89 -5.80 -15.81 -0.90
N LYS A 90 -5.49 -16.95 -1.52
CA LYS A 90 -6.05 -18.27 -1.18
C LYS A 90 -4.94 -19.29 -1.02
N GLY A 91 -4.51 -19.53 0.22
CA GLY A 91 -3.30 -20.29 0.50
C GLY A 91 -2.08 -19.68 -0.22
N ARG A 92 -1.39 -20.48 -1.05
CA ARG A 92 -0.25 -20.01 -1.86
C ARG A 92 -0.66 -19.32 -3.17
N ARG A 93 -1.94 -19.31 -3.52
CA ARG A 93 -2.42 -18.72 -4.77
C ARG A 93 -2.82 -17.27 -4.56
N ILE A 94 -2.29 -16.39 -5.41
CA ILE A 94 -2.70 -14.99 -5.50
C ILE A 94 -3.40 -14.80 -6.83
N THR A 95 -4.57 -14.19 -6.80
CA THR A 95 -5.36 -13.87 -8.00
C THR A 95 -5.67 -12.39 -8.02
N GLY A 96 -5.39 -11.73 -9.14
CA GLY A 96 -5.81 -10.37 -9.41
C GLY A 96 -6.96 -10.32 -10.41
N VAL A 97 -7.94 -9.48 -10.14
CA VAL A 97 -9.04 -9.15 -11.06
C VAL A 97 -9.07 -7.67 -11.35
N ASP A 98 -9.61 -7.28 -12.49
CA ASP A 98 -9.88 -5.89 -12.85
C ASP A 98 -11.21 -5.40 -12.24
N ALA A 99 -11.56 -4.14 -12.50
CA ALA A 99 -12.76 -3.51 -11.98
C ALA A 99 -14.08 -4.17 -12.47
N SER A 100 -14.05 -4.95 -13.56
CA SER A 100 -15.19 -5.73 -14.03
C SER A 100 -15.30 -7.11 -13.35
N GLY A 101 -14.30 -7.48 -12.55
CA GLY A 101 -14.15 -8.82 -11.98
C GLY A 101 -13.48 -9.81 -12.93
N SER A 102 -12.98 -9.36 -14.09
CA SER A 102 -12.28 -10.23 -15.03
C SER A 102 -10.87 -10.52 -14.52
N ARG A 103 -10.42 -11.77 -14.66
CA ARG A 103 -9.11 -12.20 -14.16
C ARG A 103 -7.98 -11.56 -14.96
N VAL A 104 -7.11 -10.83 -14.26
CA VAL A 104 -5.87 -10.26 -14.80
C VAL A 104 -4.73 -11.27 -14.71
N PHE A 105 -4.57 -11.93 -13.55
CA PHE A 105 -3.58 -12.98 -13.34
C PHE A 105 -4.02 -13.94 -12.24
N SER A 106 -3.40 -15.13 -12.19
CA SER A 106 -3.54 -16.05 -11.07
C SER A 106 -2.37 -17.01 -11.04
N HIS A 107 -1.52 -16.91 -10.02
CA HIS A 107 -0.33 -17.75 -9.86
C HIS A 107 -0.20 -18.35 -8.48
N THR A 108 0.54 -19.44 -8.37
CA THR A 108 0.97 -20.01 -7.08
C THR A 108 2.36 -19.51 -6.73
N TYR A 109 2.60 -19.17 -5.46
CA TYR A 109 3.84 -18.55 -5.04
C TYR A 109 4.55 -19.34 -3.93
N SER A 110 5.87 -19.25 -3.94
CA SER A 110 6.75 -19.79 -2.91
C SER A 110 7.69 -18.72 -2.36
N LEU A 111 7.96 -18.76 -1.05
CA LEU A 111 8.91 -17.86 -0.39
C LEU A 111 10.32 -18.10 -0.94
N VAL A 112 10.99 -17.04 -1.37
CA VAL A 112 12.36 -17.09 -1.94
C VAL A 112 13.36 -16.23 -1.19
N GLY A 113 12.91 -15.39 -0.24
CA GLY A 113 13.83 -14.58 0.54
C GLY A 113 13.12 -13.73 1.59
N LYS A 114 13.92 -13.17 2.50
CA LYS A 114 13.49 -12.18 3.49
C LYS A 114 14.49 -11.03 3.50
N ASP A 115 14.00 -9.80 3.62
CA ASP A 115 14.83 -8.62 3.83
C ASP A 115 14.70 -8.12 5.27
N LYS A 116 15.86 -7.84 5.90
CA LYS A 116 15.90 -7.33 7.26
C LYS A 116 15.65 -5.83 7.34
N ALA A 117 15.89 -5.05 6.27
CA ALA A 117 15.76 -3.60 6.32
C ALA A 117 14.31 -3.15 6.53
N PHE A 118 13.37 -3.87 5.91
CA PHE A 118 11.92 -3.64 6.03
C PHE A 118 11.15 -4.77 6.73
N GLY A 119 11.81 -5.87 7.10
CA GLY A 119 11.11 -7.06 7.59
C GLY A 119 10.26 -7.74 6.50
N ALA A 120 10.59 -7.50 5.22
CA ALA A 120 9.79 -7.94 4.09
C ALA A 120 10.05 -9.41 3.73
N GLU A 121 9.01 -10.08 3.25
CA GLU A 121 9.09 -11.41 2.65
C GLU A 121 8.95 -11.32 1.13
N PHE A 122 9.76 -12.07 0.40
CA PHE A 122 9.73 -12.13 -1.06
C PHE A 122 9.24 -13.48 -1.54
N TYR A 123 8.27 -13.44 -2.42
CA TYR A 123 7.62 -14.59 -3.02
C TYR A 123 7.84 -14.58 -4.52
N LYS A 124 8.10 -15.75 -5.11
CA LYS A 124 8.21 -15.94 -6.56
C LYS A 124 7.12 -16.89 -7.02
N SER A 125 6.55 -16.59 -8.19
CA SER A 125 5.61 -17.49 -8.84
C SER A 125 6.28 -18.81 -9.24
N ASP A 126 5.57 -19.91 -8.98
CA ASP A 126 5.94 -21.27 -9.36
C ASP A 126 5.65 -21.55 -10.85
N ASP A 127 4.88 -20.69 -11.52
CA ASP A 127 4.31 -20.95 -12.85
C ASP A 127 5.27 -20.60 -14.01
N GLY A 128 6.47 -20.09 -13.71
CA GLY A 128 7.48 -19.73 -14.72
C GLY A 128 7.14 -18.50 -15.57
N ASN A 129 6.11 -17.73 -15.20
CA ASN A 129 5.76 -16.47 -15.84
C ASN A 129 6.89 -15.43 -15.73
N ARG A 130 6.89 -14.47 -16.67
CA ARG A 130 7.88 -13.39 -16.77
C ARG A 130 7.21 -12.02 -16.87
N ASP A 131 6.01 -11.90 -16.31
CA ASP A 131 5.20 -10.68 -16.29
C ASP A 131 5.39 -9.89 -14.98
N GLU A 132 4.60 -8.82 -14.80
CA GLU A 132 4.64 -7.97 -13.60
C GLU A 132 4.21 -8.68 -12.31
N PHE A 133 3.68 -9.90 -12.38
CA PHE A 133 3.23 -10.69 -11.24
C PHE A 133 4.21 -11.82 -10.92
N THR A 134 5.43 -11.79 -11.47
CA THR A 134 6.46 -12.83 -11.21
C THR A 134 6.87 -12.86 -9.73
N TYR A 135 7.01 -11.70 -9.10
CA TYR A 135 7.43 -11.56 -7.70
C TYR A 135 6.45 -10.73 -6.90
N PHE A 136 6.29 -11.09 -5.63
CA PHE A 136 5.59 -10.31 -4.62
C PHE A 136 6.55 -10.00 -3.46
N MET A 137 6.55 -8.76 -3.01
CA MET A 137 7.20 -8.31 -1.79
C MET A 137 6.08 -7.94 -0.80
N LEU A 138 6.05 -8.60 0.34
CA LEU A 138 5.07 -8.37 1.40
C LEU A 138 5.80 -7.76 2.60
N LEU A 139 5.28 -6.63 3.09
CA LEU A 139 5.72 -6.04 4.35
C LEU A 139 5.08 -6.79 5.55
N PRO A 140 5.60 -6.60 6.78
CA PRO A 140 5.14 -7.37 7.93
C PRO A 140 3.70 -7.07 8.36
N ASP A 141 3.08 -6.01 7.85
CA ASP A 141 1.68 -5.66 8.09
C ASP A 141 0.72 -6.79 7.77
N THR A 142 -0.06 -7.17 8.78
CA THR A 142 -1.09 -8.21 8.65
C THR A 142 -2.45 -7.69 9.08
N PRO A 143 -3.53 -8.28 8.56
CA PRO A 143 -4.87 -7.93 9.03
C PRO A 143 -5.17 -8.31 10.49
N ALA A 144 -4.32 -9.14 11.12
CA ALA A 144 -4.46 -9.50 12.53
C ALA A 144 -3.82 -8.44 13.45
N ASP A 145 -2.73 -7.81 12.98
CA ASP A 145 -1.92 -6.92 13.81
C ASP A 145 -2.15 -5.44 13.48
N THR A 146 -2.22 -5.10 12.18
CA THR A 146 -2.34 -3.72 11.68
C THR A 146 -3.57 -3.48 10.83
N TYR A 147 -4.49 -4.46 10.74
CA TYR A 147 -5.79 -4.37 10.06
C TYR A 147 -5.74 -4.17 8.54
N HIS A 148 -4.54 -4.10 7.97
CA HIS A 148 -4.29 -3.96 6.54
C HIS A 148 -3.08 -4.82 6.13
N ILE A 149 -2.75 -4.79 4.84
CA ILE A 149 -1.52 -5.38 4.31
C ILE A 149 -0.79 -4.31 3.51
N GLU A 150 0.53 -4.40 3.50
CA GLU A 150 1.38 -3.61 2.62
C GLU A 150 2.19 -4.51 1.69
N LEU A 151 2.20 -4.18 0.40
CA LEU A 151 2.86 -5.00 -0.60
C LEU A 151 3.30 -4.26 -1.86
N ARG A 152 4.17 -4.92 -2.62
CA ARG A 152 4.58 -4.56 -3.98
C ARG A 152 4.64 -5.82 -4.83
N TYR A 153 4.49 -5.71 -6.14
CA TYR A 153 4.71 -6.83 -7.07
C TYR A 153 5.39 -6.37 -8.34
N GLY A 154 6.16 -7.25 -8.98
CA GLY A 154 6.92 -6.90 -10.16
C GLY A 154 7.65 -8.07 -10.80
N SER A 155 8.32 -7.79 -11.92
CA SER A 155 9.12 -8.77 -12.66
C SER A 155 10.58 -8.88 -12.18
N ASN A 156 11.01 -7.99 -11.29
CA ASN A 156 12.39 -7.95 -10.77
C ASN A 156 12.43 -7.70 -9.26
N ILE A 157 12.93 -8.68 -8.51
CA ILE A 157 13.03 -8.64 -7.04
C ILE A 157 13.92 -7.50 -6.52
N GLU A 158 15.03 -7.17 -7.19
CA GLU A 158 15.92 -6.09 -6.75
C GLU A 158 15.27 -4.73 -6.97
N ALA A 159 14.48 -4.57 -8.05
CA ALA A 159 13.71 -3.34 -8.26
C ALA A 159 12.63 -3.15 -7.19
N LEU A 160 12.03 -4.22 -6.68
CA LEU A 160 11.04 -4.16 -5.60
C LEU A 160 11.62 -3.77 -4.24
N LYS A 161 12.93 -3.92 -4.02
CA LYS A 161 13.57 -3.47 -2.76
C LYS A 161 13.73 -1.95 -2.69
N ASN A 162 13.71 -1.27 -3.84
CA ASN A 162 14.01 0.14 -3.95
C ASN A 162 12.73 0.96 -3.88
N MET A 163 12.52 1.71 -2.79
CA MET A 163 11.28 2.50 -2.61
C MET A 163 11.31 3.79 -3.41
N ARG A 164 12.49 4.37 -3.65
CA ARG A 164 12.64 5.71 -4.26
C ARG A 164 13.48 5.73 -5.53
N MET A 165 13.83 4.56 -6.07
CA MET A 165 14.55 4.47 -7.34
C MET A 165 14.12 3.26 -8.17
N GLY A 166 14.50 3.29 -9.45
CA GLY A 166 14.20 2.22 -10.39
C GLY A 166 12.73 2.21 -10.83
N LYS A 167 12.34 1.12 -11.48
CA LYS A 167 11.04 0.97 -12.16
C LYS A 167 9.83 1.17 -11.25
N TYR A 168 9.93 0.75 -9.99
CA TYR A 168 8.82 0.75 -9.05
C TYR A 168 8.90 1.88 -8.02
N ALA A 169 9.79 2.86 -8.21
CA ALA A 169 9.94 3.98 -7.28
C ALA A 169 8.60 4.66 -6.96
N TYR A 170 8.42 5.09 -5.71
CA TYR A 170 7.23 5.78 -5.20
C TYR A 170 5.93 4.98 -5.35
N TRP A 171 6.03 3.66 -5.22
CA TRP A 171 4.88 2.76 -5.25
C TRP A 171 4.94 1.75 -4.10
N MET A 172 3.94 1.79 -3.23
CA MET A 172 3.76 0.89 -2.09
C MET A 172 2.27 0.72 -1.86
N ILE A 173 1.72 -0.47 -2.11
CA ILE A 173 0.29 -0.69 -1.97
C ILE A 173 -0.04 -0.89 -0.50
N GLY A 174 -0.99 -0.12 0.01
CA GLY A 174 -1.72 -0.46 1.23
C GLY A 174 -3.10 -1.02 0.85
N ALA A 175 -3.53 -2.12 1.46
CA ALA A 175 -4.81 -2.76 1.13
C ALA A 175 -5.53 -3.31 2.37
N VAL A 176 -6.86 -3.23 2.36
CA VAL A 176 -7.74 -3.73 3.44
C VAL A 176 -8.67 -4.82 2.90
N ARG A 177 -9.17 -5.69 3.79
CA ARG A 177 -10.10 -6.74 3.39
C ARG A 177 -11.39 -6.14 2.82
N ALA A 178 -11.75 -6.56 1.62
CA ALA A 178 -12.93 -6.08 0.92
C ALA A 178 -14.20 -6.36 1.74
N GLY A 179 -15.01 -5.34 1.95
CA GLY A 179 -16.26 -5.44 2.71
C GLY A 179 -16.10 -5.65 4.23
N ASN A 180 -14.88 -5.63 4.78
CA ASN A 180 -14.67 -5.70 6.22
C ASN A 180 -14.55 -4.29 6.83
N ASP A 181 -15.69 -3.77 7.29
CA ASP A 181 -15.79 -2.45 7.88
C ASP A 181 -15.02 -2.30 9.21
N ALA A 182 -14.91 -3.38 9.99
CA ALA A 182 -14.17 -3.36 11.24
C ALA A 182 -12.67 -3.14 11.00
N ASP A 183 -12.10 -3.87 10.04
CA ASP A 183 -10.70 -3.68 9.65
C ASP A 183 -10.46 -2.30 9.05
N CYS A 184 -11.31 -1.86 8.14
CA CYS A 184 -11.13 -0.57 7.48
C CYS A 184 -11.19 0.57 8.50
N ALA A 185 -12.14 0.51 9.45
CA ALA A 185 -12.22 1.49 10.53
C ALA A 185 -10.99 1.46 11.45
N ALA A 186 -10.48 0.26 11.77
CA ALA A 186 -9.29 0.11 12.61
C ALA A 186 -8.01 0.60 11.91
N ALA A 187 -7.85 0.30 10.61
CA ALA A 187 -6.76 0.78 9.78
C ALA A 187 -6.76 2.31 9.66
N ILE A 188 -7.94 2.95 9.51
CA ILE A 188 -8.06 4.41 9.52
C ILE A 188 -7.55 4.99 10.84
N LYS A 189 -8.00 4.44 11.98
CA LYS A 189 -7.58 4.91 13.31
C LYS A 189 -6.07 4.80 13.49
N LEU A 190 -5.50 3.64 13.14
CA LEU A 190 -4.07 3.38 13.24
C LEU A 190 -3.27 4.37 12.39
N TYR A 191 -3.65 4.53 11.11
CA TYR A 191 -2.95 5.42 10.20
C TYR A 191 -2.99 6.89 10.64
N VAL A 192 -4.13 7.35 11.17
CA VAL A 192 -4.27 8.70 11.73
C VAL A 192 -3.37 8.88 12.96
N GLU A 193 -3.36 7.90 13.87
CA GLU A 193 -2.50 7.91 15.05
C GLU A 193 -1.02 8.00 14.64
N GLU A 194 -0.56 7.11 13.76
CA GLU A 194 0.84 7.04 13.34
C GLU A 194 1.32 8.34 12.68
N ASN A 195 0.48 8.94 11.83
CA ASN A 195 0.86 10.15 11.11
C ASN A 195 0.78 11.42 11.95
N LEU A 196 -0.21 11.57 12.84
CA LEU A 196 -0.41 12.82 13.59
C LEU A 196 0.22 12.79 14.99
N ARG A 197 0.48 11.61 15.56
CA ARG A 197 1.26 11.50 16.79
C ARG A 197 2.73 11.80 16.54
N ALA A 198 3.27 11.38 15.39
CA ALA A 198 4.64 11.65 14.99
C ALA A 198 4.92 13.15 14.74
N GLU A 199 3.91 13.95 14.39
CA GLU A 199 4.04 15.40 14.14
C GLU A 199 4.09 16.25 15.44
N LYS A 200 4.04 15.66 16.64
CA LYS A 200 4.13 16.36 17.93
C LYS A 200 5.56 16.59 18.46
N HIS A 201 6.59 16.47 17.63
CA HIS A 201 8.00 16.67 18.03
C HIS A 201 8.68 17.79 17.24
#